data_AF-A0A8B9JN74-F1
#
_entry.id   AF-A0A8B9JN74-F1
#
_cell.length_a   1.000
_cell.length_b   1.000
_cell.length_c   1.000
_cell.angle_alpha   90.00
_cell.angle_beta   90.00
_cell.angle_gamma   90.00
#
_symmetry.space_group_name_H-M   'P 1'
#
loop_
_entity.id
_entity.type
_entity.pdbx_description
1 polymer ?
#
loop_
_entity_poly.entity_id
_entity_poly.type
_entity_poly.pdbx_seq_one_letter_code
_entity_poly.pdbx_strand_id
1 'polypeptide(L)'
;MLFTYNHIVLNVSCCVCPQFIKRFINSSWSQRYGEAPRENTVTFIWSAVVSIFALGGLLGSISVRWFSNQLGRKKAMIWNNAINVVALGTMVASKSANYFEMILLSRLGGSLHILYLGESSPKKIRGMVTLTVATFKAVGKMTGQIAGLSEILGREDWWNILLGVPAFFSIIQMVTLPFFPEAPRYLLIEKAVLYCVCIAALQCLWGPGDYKLEIEEMLVEQAAQKGERSKTLLELLRDQSVRWQLLTIKNRFLILPFLFPQISVFSFSIFQEAGISIDKIRYVTLGLGVSEILTNFTCVSSTVHQNIKNIFALSLFDCVYTGPSFLKHTHKPN
;
A
#
# COMPACT_ATOMS: atom_id res chain seq x y z
N MET A 1 5.15 6.16 -8.63
CA MET A 1 4.42 7.21 -7.86
C MET A 1 2.91 7.01 -7.94
N LEU A 2 2.29 7.03 -9.15
CA LEU A 2 0.87 6.63 -9.38
C LEU A 2 0.49 5.24 -8.83
N PHE A 3 1.48 4.40 -8.60
CA PHE A 3 1.32 2.99 -8.32
C PHE A 3 0.98 2.66 -6.86
N THR A 4 1.50 3.42 -5.90
CA THR A 4 1.20 3.29 -4.46
C THR A 4 -0.09 4.02 -4.10
N TYR A 5 -0.47 4.97 -4.96
CA TYR A 5 -1.71 5.72 -4.92
C TYR A 5 -2.92 4.79 -5.04
N ASN A 6 -2.95 3.85 -6.01
CA ASN A 6 -4.12 3.02 -6.31
C ASN A 6 -4.53 2.06 -5.20
N HIS A 7 -3.57 1.34 -4.62
CA HIS A 7 -3.84 0.35 -3.57
C HIS A 7 -4.31 0.98 -2.26
N ILE A 8 -4.01 2.27 -2.07
CA ILE A 8 -4.25 3.00 -0.82
C ILE A 8 -5.50 3.84 -0.94
N VAL A 9 -5.74 4.47 -2.10
CA VAL A 9 -7.05 5.04 -2.45
C VAL A 9 -8.12 3.95 -2.33
N LEU A 10 -7.87 2.72 -2.77
CA LEU A 10 -8.85 1.63 -2.64
C LEU A 10 -9.20 1.28 -1.19
N ASN A 11 -8.18 1.22 -0.32
CA ASN A 11 -8.40 0.91 1.08
C ASN A 11 -9.13 2.07 1.78
N VAL A 12 -8.74 3.30 1.46
CA VAL A 12 -9.29 4.53 2.07
C VAL A 12 -10.71 4.83 1.58
N SER A 13 -11.00 4.72 0.28
CA SER A 13 -12.34 4.92 -0.29
C SER A 13 -13.38 3.99 0.33
N CYS A 14 -12.99 2.77 0.71
CA CYS A 14 -13.87 1.84 1.39
C CYS A 14 -14.11 2.23 2.85
N CYS A 15 -13.09 2.76 3.53
CA CYS A 15 -13.15 3.17 4.94
C CYS A 15 -13.87 4.50 5.16
N VAL A 16 -13.98 5.34 4.13
CA VAL A 16 -14.70 6.63 4.20
C VAL A 16 -16.22 6.44 4.11
N CYS A 17 -16.69 5.30 3.59
CA CYS A 17 -18.10 5.02 3.35
C CYS A 17 -18.58 3.66 3.92
N PRO A 18 -18.27 3.29 5.18
CA PRO A 18 -18.64 1.99 5.73
C PRO A 18 -20.16 1.82 5.84
N GLN A 19 -20.88 2.92 6.06
CA GLN A 19 -22.34 2.92 6.19
C GLN A 19 -23.03 2.50 4.88
N PHE A 20 -22.56 2.99 3.73
CA PHE A 20 -23.16 2.64 2.44
C PHE A 20 -22.91 1.19 2.06
N ILE A 21 -21.71 0.66 2.34
CA ILE A 21 -21.39 -0.74 2.06
C ILE A 21 -22.18 -1.66 3.00
N LYS A 22 -22.32 -1.31 4.29
CA LYS A 22 -23.18 -2.05 5.23
C LYS A 22 -24.64 -2.06 4.79
N ARG A 23 -25.17 -0.93 4.31
CA ARG A 23 -26.53 -0.85 3.73
C ARG A 23 -26.68 -1.69 2.46
N PHE A 24 -25.66 -1.72 1.60
CA PHE A 24 -25.64 -2.57 0.40
C PHE A 24 -25.65 -4.06 0.75
N ILE A 25 -24.87 -4.48 1.76
CA ILE A 25 -24.88 -5.86 2.27
C ILE A 25 -26.27 -6.21 2.82
N ASN A 26 -26.87 -5.31 3.61
CA ASN A 26 -28.20 -5.50 4.18
C ASN A 26 -29.29 -5.67 3.10
N SER A 27 -29.34 -4.75 2.14
CA SER A 27 -30.30 -4.79 1.01
C SER A 27 -30.12 -6.02 0.13
N SER A 28 -28.88 -6.36 -0.24
CA SER A 28 -28.59 -7.56 -1.06
C SER A 28 -28.98 -8.85 -0.34
N TRP A 29 -28.78 -8.92 0.98
CA TRP A 29 -29.16 -10.07 1.80
C TRP A 29 -30.69 -10.20 1.91
N SER A 30 -31.37 -9.11 2.24
CA SER A 30 -32.84 -9.09 2.38
C SER A 30 -33.54 -9.47 1.08
N GLN A 31 -33.02 -9.01 -0.07
CA GLN A 31 -33.57 -9.37 -1.37
C GLN A 31 -33.41 -10.85 -1.70
N ARG A 32 -32.34 -11.51 -1.21
CA ARG A 32 -32.05 -12.92 -1.53
C ARG A 32 -32.72 -13.89 -0.57
N TYR A 33 -32.71 -13.59 0.72
CA TYR A 33 -33.16 -14.49 1.77
C TYR A 33 -34.53 -14.10 2.34
N GLY A 34 -35.12 -12.99 1.92
CA GLY A 34 -36.42 -12.51 2.39
C GLY A 34 -36.43 -11.95 3.82
N GLU A 35 -35.30 -12.01 4.52
CA GLU A 35 -35.15 -11.58 5.91
C GLU A 35 -34.01 -10.57 6.07
N ALA A 36 -34.17 -9.63 6.99
CA ALA A 36 -33.09 -8.71 7.33
C ALA A 36 -31.99 -9.45 8.11
N PRO A 37 -30.71 -9.36 7.70
CA PRO A 37 -29.60 -9.95 8.44
C PRO A 37 -29.46 -9.31 9.82
N ARG A 38 -29.10 -10.11 10.83
CA ARG A 38 -28.76 -9.62 12.17
C ARG A 38 -27.59 -8.63 12.08
N GLU A 39 -27.60 -7.57 12.91
CA GLU A 39 -26.54 -6.54 12.91
C GLU A 39 -25.13 -7.11 13.13
N ASN A 40 -25.02 -8.15 13.96
CA ASN A 40 -23.78 -8.89 14.20
C ASN A 40 -23.23 -9.52 12.90
N THR A 41 -24.12 -10.03 12.04
CA THR A 41 -23.75 -10.64 10.76
C THR A 41 -23.22 -9.58 9.78
N VAL A 42 -23.89 -8.43 9.69
CA VAL A 42 -23.44 -7.32 8.82
C VAL A 42 -22.07 -6.80 9.28
N THR A 43 -21.85 -6.69 10.58
CA THR A 43 -20.56 -6.26 11.15
C THR A 43 -19.47 -7.30 10.91
N PHE A 44 -19.80 -8.60 10.99
CA PHE A 44 -18.88 -9.69 10.67
C PHE A 44 -18.47 -9.66 9.18
N ILE A 45 -19.43 -9.53 8.27
CA ILE A 45 -19.17 -9.44 6.82
C ILE A 45 -18.30 -8.21 6.51
N TRP A 46 -18.63 -7.05 7.09
CA TRP A 46 -17.82 -5.84 6.94
C TRP A 46 -16.38 -6.05 7.43
N SER A 47 -16.20 -6.67 8.60
CA SER A 47 -14.86 -6.96 9.14
C SER A 47 -14.09 -7.96 8.26
N ALA A 48 -14.78 -8.92 7.64
CA ALA A 48 -14.18 -9.83 6.67
C ALA A 48 -13.72 -9.10 5.40
N VAL A 49 -14.53 -8.17 4.86
CA VAL A 49 -14.17 -7.32 3.71
C VAL A 49 -12.90 -6.52 3.99
N VAL A 50 -12.77 -5.95 5.19
CA VAL A 50 -11.55 -5.21 5.59
C VAL A 50 -10.35 -6.14 5.74
N SER A 51 -10.54 -7.32 6.35
CA SER A 51 -9.46 -8.26 6.67
C SER A 51 -8.91 -9.00 5.44
N ILE A 52 -9.75 -9.32 4.46
CA ILE A 52 -9.35 -10.03 3.23
C ILE A 52 -8.34 -9.22 2.41
N PHE A 53 -8.36 -7.89 2.50
CA PHE A 53 -7.33 -7.06 1.90
C PHE A 53 -5.93 -7.33 2.46
N ALA A 54 -5.81 -7.55 3.78
CA ALA A 54 -4.54 -7.94 4.40
C ALA A 54 -4.10 -9.33 3.95
N LEU A 55 -5.05 -10.27 3.81
CA LEU A 55 -4.78 -11.61 3.27
C LEU A 55 -4.32 -11.55 1.80
N GLY A 56 -4.96 -10.75 0.96
CA GLY A 56 -4.54 -10.52 -0.43
C GLY A 56 -3.13 -9.94 -0.51
N GLY A 57 -2.79 -9.00 0.38
CA GLY A 57 -1.42 -8.48 0.53
C GLY A 57 -0.40 -9.55 0.91
N LEU A 58 -0.75 -10.45 1.84
CA LEU A 58 0.11 -11.57 2.26
C LEU A 58 0.34 -12.55 1.09
N LEU A 59 -0.73 -13.03 0.45
CA LEU A 59 -0.66 -13.94 -0.71
C LEU A 59 0.10 -13.30 -1.87
N GLY A 60 -0.12 -12.01 -2.10
CA GLY A 60 0.64 -11.20 -3.03
C GLY A 60 2.13 -11.24 -2.73
N SER A 61 2.52 -10.97 -1.48
CA SER A 61 3.95 -10.94 -1.09
C SER A 61 4.67 -12.28 -1.27
N ILE A 62 3.99 -13.41 -0.99
CA ILE A 62 4.55 -14.75 -1.18
C ILE A 62 4.73 -15.04 -2.67
N SER A 63 3.76 -14.65 -3.50
CA SER A 63 3.80 -14.89 -4.94
C SER A 63 4.76 -13.96 -5.71
N VAL A 64 5.19 -12.83 -5.13
CA VAL A 64 6.16 -11.89 -5.74
C VAL A 64 7.39 -12.59 -6.27
N ARG A 65 8.01 -13.47 -5.46
CA ARG A 65 9.27 -14.12 -5.83
C ARG A 65 9.11 -14.97 -7.09
N TRP A 66 8.00 -15.70 -7.18
CA TRP A 66 7.73 -16.57 -8.31
C TRP A 66 7.44 -15.77 -9.59
N PHE A 67 6.56 -14.77 -9.50
CA PHE A 67 6.22 -13.91 -10.65
C PHE A 67 7.40 -13.07 -11.14
N SER A 68 8.20 -12.51 -10.22
CA SER A 68 9.35 -11.68 -10.56
C SER A 68 10.44 -12.45 -11.31
N ASN A 69 10.70 -13.69 -10.90
CA ASN A 69 11.71 -14.55 -11.51
C ASN A 69 11.28 -15.05 -12.90
N GLN A 70 10.01 -15.45 -13.06
CA GLN A 70 9.52 -16.04 -14.31
C GLN A 70 9.21 -15.00 -15.39
N LEU A 71 8.55 -13.90 -15.03
CA LEU A 71 8.05 -12.92 -16.01
C LEU A 71 8.99 -11.72 -16.18
N GLY A 72 9.92 -11.52 -15.25
CA GLY A 72 10.65 -10.27 -15.13
C GLY A 72 9.82 -9.19 -14.46
N ARG A 73 10.49 -8.16 -13.93
CA ARG A 73 9.85 -7.22 -13.00
C ARG A 73 8.84 -6.31 -13.71
N LYS A 74 9.11 -5.90 -14.95
CA LYS A 74 8.20 -5.07 -15.76
C LYS A 74 6.91 -5.82 -16.09
N LYS A 75 7.03 -7.04 -16.63
CA LYS A 75 5.84 -7.84 -16.99
C LYS A 75 5.05 -8.29 -15.77
N ALA A 76 5.72 -8.67 -14.68
CA ALA A 76 5.05 -8.97 -13.41
C ALA A 76 4.21 -7.78 -12.91
N MET A 77 4.71 -6.54 -13.07
CA MET A 77 3.98 -5.34 -12.71
C MET A 77 2.77 -5.07 -13.61
N ILE A 78 2.89 -5.32 -14.92
CA ILE A 78 1.76 -5.21 -15.87
C ILE A 78 0.67 -6.23 -15.50
N TRP A 79 1.05 -7.49 -15.24
CA TRP A 79 0.12 -8.52 -14.80
C TRP A 79 -0.58 -8.17 -13.48
N ASN A 80 0.14 -7.60 -12.52
CA ASN A 80 -0.46 -7.11 -11.28
C ASN A 80 -1.54 -6.03 -11.53
N ASN A 81 -1.27 -5.10 -12.45
CA ASN A 81 -2.24 -4.08 -12.81
C ASN A 81 -3.45 -4.68 -13.53
N ALA A 82 -3.25 -5.67 -14.39
CA ALA A 82 -4.36 -6.36 -15.05
C ALA A 82 -5.28 -7.05 -14.03
N ILE A 83 -4.71 -7.78 -13.06
CA ILE A 83 -5.46 -8.38 -11.95
C ILE A 83 -6.21 -7.30 -11.16
N ASN A 84 -5.57 -6.17 -10.89
CA ASN A 84 -6.20 -5.06 -10.16
C ASN A 84 -7.36 -4.44 -10.96
N VAL A 85 -7.23 -4.27 -12.28
CA VAL A 85 -8.31 -3.76 -13.13
C VAL A 85 -9.51 -4.71 -13.13
N VAL A 86 -9.27 -6.02 -13.25
CA VAL A 86 -10.34 -7.03 -13.18
C VAL A 86 -11.02 -7.01 -11.81
N ALA A 87 -10.24 -6.99 -10.72
CA ALA A 87 -10.77 -6.91 -9.37
C ALA A 87 -11.63 -5.65 -9.14
N LEU A 88 -11.18 -4.51 -9.62
CA LEU A 88 -11.92 -3.26 -9.46
C LEU A 88 -13.15 -3.22 -10.37
N GLY A 89 -13.07 -3.78 -11.56
CA GLY A 89 -14.22 -3.97 -12.45
C GLY A 89 -15.29 -4.84 -11.81
N THR A 90 -14.92 -5.96 -11.18
CA THR A 90 -15.87 -6.81 -10.45
C THR A 90 -16.44 -6.10 -9.22
N MET A 91 -15.65 -5.25 -8.56
CA MET A 91 -16.12 -4.43 -7.43
C MET A 91 -17.14 -3.36 -7.87
N VAL A 92 -16.96 -2.72 -9.02
CA VAL A 92 -17.93 -1.75 -9.55
C VAL A 92 -19.21 -2.47 -10.02
N ALA A 93 -19.05 -3.62 -10.67
CA ALA A 93 -20.17 -4.43 -11.15
C ALA A 93 -21.02 -5.04 -10.00
N SER A 94 -20.51 -5.08 -8.76
CA SER A 94 -21.21 -5.71 -7.65
C SER A 94 -22.56 -5.06 -7.34
N LYS A 95 -22.68 -3.72 -7.47
CA LYS A 95 -23.97 -3.02 -7.27
C LYS A 95 -24.99 -3.38 -8.34
N SER A 96 -24.58 -3.50 -9.60
CA SER A 96 -25.48 -3.90 -10.69
C SER A 96 -25.92 -5.36 -10.56
N ALA A 97 -25.03 -6.23 -10.06
CA ALA A 97 -25.30 -7.66 -9.91
C ALA A 97 -25.99 -8.02 -8.57
N ASN A 98 -26.02 -7.12 -7.58
CA ASN A 98 -26.49 -7.38 -6.21
C ASN A 98 -25.78 -8.57 -5.52
N TYR A 99 -24.47 -8.71 -5.74
CA TYR A 99 -23.63 -9.71 -5.06
C TYR A 99 -22.55 -9.01 -4.23
N PHE A 100 -22.70 -9.06 -2.90
CA PHE A 100 -21.68 -8.55 -1.98
C PHE A 100 -20.42 -9.44 -1.97
N GLU A 101 -20.53 -10.69 -2.40
CA GLU A 101 -19.42 -11.65 -2.51
C GLU A 101 -18.36 -11.20 -3.53
N MET A 102 -18.76 -10.46 -4.56
CA MET A 102 -17.83 -9.88 -5.54
C MET A 102 -16.89 -8.85 -4.91
N ILE A 103 -17.34 -8.14 -3.87
CA ILE A 103 -16.53 -7.19 -3.09
C ILE A 103 -15.46 -7.91 -2.27
N LEU A 104 -15.75 -9.14 -1.82
CA LEU A 104 -14.80 -9.98 -1.09
C LEU A 104 -13.72 -10.52 -2.04
N LEU A 105 -14.13 -11.04 -3.19
CA LEU A 105 -13.21 -11.61 -4.19
C LEU A 105 -12.26 -10.58 -4.80
N SER A 106 -12.74 -9.37 -5.08
CA SER A 106 -11.91 -8.29 -5.63
C SER A 106 -10.74 -7.93 -4.73
N ARG A 107 -10.87 -8.13 -3.41
CA ARG A 107 -9.83 -7.75 -2.42
C ARG A 107 -8.71 -8.77 -2.26
N LEU A 108 -8.78 -9.91 -2.91
CA LEU A 108 -7.71 -10.91 -2.93
C LEU A 108 -6.58 -10.57 -3.92
N GLY A 109 -6.74 -9.54 -4.75
CA GLY A 109 -5.73 -9.09 -5.70
C GLY A 109 -4.40 -8.75 -5.00
N GLY A 110 -3.34 -9.46 -5.36
CA GLY A 110 -2.02 -9.32 -4.73
C GLY A 110 -1.33 -7.98 -4.99
N SER A 111 -0.31 -7.67 -4.18
CA SER A 111 0.52 -6.46 -4.27
C SER A 111 1.96 -6.76 -4.71
N LEU A 112 2.28 -6.68 -6.01
CA LEU A 112 3.64 -6.88 -6.53
C LEU A 112 4.52 -5.61 -6.56
N HIS A 113 4.04 -4.50 -5.99
CA HIS A 113 4.53 -3.16 -6.31
C HIS A 113 5.93 -2.79 -5.77
N ILE A 114 6.32 -3.26 -4.58
CA ILE A 114 7.46 -2.70 -3.84
C ILE A 114 8.81 -3.10 -4.45
N LEU A 115 8.88 -4.26 -5.12
CA LEU A 115 10.14 -4.82 -5.62
C LEU A 115 10.72 -4.02 -6.80
N TYR A 116 9.88 -3.61 -7.77
CA TYR A 116 10.33 -2.89 -8.97
C TYR A 116 10.99 -1.55 -8.65
N LEU A 117 10.41 -0.79 -7.72
CA LEU A 117 10.93 0.53 -7.36
C LEU A 117 12.25 0.44 -6.59
N GLY A 118 12.38 -0.57 -5.72
CA GLY A 118 13.59 -0.83 -4.98
C GLY A 118 14.76 -1.26 -5.87
N GLU A 119 14.50 -2.07 -6.90
CA GLU A 119 15.52 -2.56 -7.84
C GLU A 119 15.93 -1.54 -8.91
N SER A 120 15.07 -0.56 -9.23
CA SER A 120 15.35 0.46 -10.24
C SER A 120 16.08 1.70 -9.70
N SER A 121 16.18 1.86 -8.37
CA SER A 121 16.76 3.05 -7.73
C SER A 121 18.26 2.90 -7.47
N PRO A 122 19.09 3.95 -7.74
CA PRO A 122 20.51 3.94 -7.40
C PRO A 122 20.73 3.76 -5.89
N LYS A 123 21.77 3.01 -5.50
CA LYS A 123 22.11 2.73 -4.09
C LYS A 123 22.22 4.00 -3.23
N LYS A 124 22.79 5.09 -3.78
CA LYS A 124 23.01 6.35 -3.06
C LYS A 124 21.73 7.11 -2.72
N ILE A 125 20.65 6.96 -3.51
CA ILE A 125 19.38 7.69 -3.29
C ILE A 125 18.21 6.79 -2.92
N ARG A 126 18.42 5.49 -2.74
CA ARG A 126 17.36 4.51 -2.45
C ARG A 126 16.50 4.88 -1.24
N GLY A 127 17.11 5.47 -0.21
CA GLY A 127 16.41 5.98 0.97
C GLY A 127 15.45 7.13 0.62
N MET A 128 15.93 8.11 -0.15
CA MET A 128 15.10 9.24 -0.61
C MET A 128 13.99 8.79 -1.57
N VAL A 129 14.27 7.86 -2.49
CA VAL A 129 13.24 7.32 -3.39
C VAL A 129 12.16 6.59 -2.60
N THR A 130 12.53 5.79 -1.60
CA THR A 130 11.55 5.12 -0.73
C THR A 130 10.69 6.12 0.03
N LEU A 131 11.26 7.26 0.42
CA LEU A 131 10.54 8.32 1.10
C LEU A 131 9.54 9.03 0.19
N THR A 132 9.90 9.31 -1.07
CA THR A 132 8.94 9.85 -2.04
C THR A 132 7.72 8.94 -2.20
N VAL A 133 7.91 7.62 -2.22
CA VAL A 133 6.80 6.64 -2.26
C VAL A 133 5.84 6.81 -1.09
N ALA A 134 6.37 7.03 0.13
CA ALA A 134 5.56 7.28 1.31
C ALA A 134 4.76 8.58 1.19
N THR A 135 5.36 9.65 0.66
CA THR A 135 4.68 10.92 0.38
C THR A 135 3.55 10.73 -0.64
N PHE A 136 3.80 10.07 -1.77
CA PHE A 136 2.75 9.79 -2.77
C PHE A 136 1.64 8.90 -2.24
N LYS A 137 1.97 7.99 -1.33
CA LYS A 137 1.00 7.18 -0.59
C LYS A 137 0.08 8.05 0.28
N ALA A 138 0.63 9.02 1.01
CA ALA A 138 -0.16 9.93 1.84
C ALA A 138 -1.04 10.86 1.00
N VAL A 139 -0.52 11.37 -0.13
CA VAL A 139 -1.32 12.16 -1.09
C VAL A 139 -2.45 11.33 -1.69
N GLY A 140 -2.19 10.06 -2.03
CA GLY A 140 -3.23 9.12 -2.47
C GLY A 140 -4.31 8.88 -1.43
N LYS A 141 -3.92 8.73 -0.18
CA LYS A 141 -4.89 8.62 0.91
C LYS A 141 -5.74 9.89 1.05
N MET A 142 -5.13 11.07 1.06
CA MET A 142 -5.86 12.35 1.17
C MET A 142 -6.83 12.53 0.01
N THR A 143 -6.41 12.27 -1.23
CA THR A 143 -7.30 12.40 -2.40
C THR A 143 -8.44 11.39 -2.38
N GLY A 144 -8.22 10.17 -1.87
CA GLY A 144 -9.30 9.21 -1.58
C GLY A 144 -10.28 9.72 -0.51
N GLN A 145 -9.77 10.34 0.57
CA GLN A 145 -10.61 10.96 1.59
C GLN A 145 -11.43 12.13 1.02
N ILE A 146 -10.81 12.99 0.20
CA ILE A 146 -11.48 14.10 -0.49
C ILE A 146 -12.59 13.56 -1.39
N ALA A 147 -12.30 12.58 -2.23
CA ALA A 147 -13.29 11.99 -3.12
C ALA A 147 -14.45 11.35 -2.34
N GLY A 148 -14.19 10.82 -1.14
CA GLY A 148 -15.21 10.24 -0.26
C GLY A 148 -16.06 11.23 0.53
N LEU A 149 -15.87 12.55 0.39
CA LEU A 149 -16.81 13.54 0.96
C LEU A 149 -18.20 13.41 0.32
N SER A 150 -19.24 13.68 1.13
CA SER A 150 -20.65 13.71 0.72
C SER A 150 -20.93 14.62 -0.48
N GLU A 151 -20.16 15.70 -0.57
CA GLU A 151 -20.28 16.77 -1.54
C GLU A 151 -19.73 16.36 -2.91
N ILE A 152 -18.82 15.36 -2.94
CA ILE A 152 -18.11 14.92 -4.15
C ILE A 152 -18.67 13.59 -4.64
N LEU A 153 -18.16 12.45 -4.16
CA LEU A 153 -18.55 11.11 -4.60
C LEU A 153 -19.08 10.22 -3.45
N GLY A 154 -19.06 10.70 -2.20
CA GLY A 154 -19.55 10.00 -1.00
C GLY A 154 -21.07 10.01 -0.83
N ARG A 155 -21.81 9.84 -1.93
CA ARG A 155 -23.28 9.67 -1.94
C ARG A 155 -23.67 8.21 -2.14
N GLU A 156 -24.89 7.87 -1.73
CA GLU A 156 -25.46 6.51 -1.84
C GLU A 156 -25.54 5.98 -3.29
N ASP A 157 -25.63 6.87 -4.27
CA ASP A 157 -25.67 6.48 -5.68
C ASP A 157 -24.27 6.20 -6.25
N TRP A 158 -23.26 6.96 -5.82
CA TRP A 158 -21.95 7.07 -6.47
C TRP A 158 -20.81 6.32 -5.76
N TRP A 159 -21.08 5.64 -4.62
CA TRP A 159 -20.04 4.94 -3.87
C TRP A 159 -19.29 3.86 -4.67
N ASN A 160 -19.94 3.20 -5.64
CA ASN A 160 -19.26 2.19 -6.49
C ASN A 160 -18.27 2.85 -7.44
N ILE A 161 -18.61 4.03 -7.96
CA ILE A 161 -17.72 4.77 -8.85
C ILE A 161 -16.51 5.26 -8.05
N LEU A 162 -16.70 5.68 -6.80
CA LEU A 162 -15.61 6.00 -5.87
C LEU A 162 -14.65 4.80 -5.67
N LEU A 163 -15.17 3.58 -5.57
CA LEU A 163 -14.36 2.35 -5.50
C LEU A 163 -13.70 1.99 -6.84
N GLY A 164 -14.25 2.46 -7.95
CA GLY A 164 -13.72 2.28 -9.31
C GLY A 164 -12.64 3.28 -9.73
N VAL A 165 -12.51 4.43 -9.05
CA VAL A 165 -11.47 5.45 -9.35
C VAL A 165 -10.05 4.86 -9.41
N PRO A 166 -9.62 3.96 -8.51
CA PRO A 166 -8.31 3.30 -8.61
C PRO A 166 -8.12 2.49 -9.90
N ALA A 167 -9.20 2.01 -10.53
CA ALA A 167 -9.13 1.22 -11.76
C ALA A 167 -8.64 2.07 -12.92
N PHE A 168 -9.16 3.30 -13.01
CA PHE A 168 -8.74 4.27 -14.01
C PHE A 168 -7.23 4.54 -13.94
N PHE A 169 -6.72 4.79 -12.75
CA PHE A 169 -5.29 4.98 -12.54
C PHE A 169 -4.47 3.71 -12.83
N SER A 170 -4.99 2.51 -12.54
CA SER A 170 -4.35 1.24 -12.91
C SER A 170 -4.32 1.01 -14.42
N ILE A 171 -5.33 1.48 -15.17
CA ILE A 171 -5.33 1.43 -16.64
C ILE A 171 -4.28 2.38 -17.20
N ILE A 172 -4.24 3.63 -16.73
CA ILE A 172 -3.18 4.60 -17.10
C ILE A 172 -1.80 3.99 -16.82
N GLN A 173 -1.68 3.31 -15.69
CA GLN A 173 -0.45 2.62 -15.30
C GLN A 173 -0.05 1.55 -16.32
N MET A 174 -1.00 0.71 -16.70
CA MET A 174 -0.81 -0.40 -17.62
C MET A 174 -0.42 0.09 -19.02
N VAL A 175 -0.97 1.23 -19.47
CA VAL A 175 -0.64 1.85 -20.76
C VAL A 175 0.72 2.54 -20.71
N THR A 176 1.07 3.17 -19.58
CA THR A 176 2.32 3.92 -19.43
C THR A 176 3.54 3.00 -19.25
N LEU A 177 3.39 1.87 -18.54
CA LEU A 177 4.48 0.93 -18.24
C LEU A 177 5.26 0.38 -19.46
N PRO A 178 4.61 0.03 -20.59
CA PRO A 178 5.28 -0.37 -21.82
C PRO A 178 6.35 0.61 -22.31
N PHE A 179 6.15 1.92 -22.11
CA PHE A 179 7.10 2.96 -22.54
C PHE A 179 8.35 3.06 -21.65
N PHE A 180 8.31 2.50 -20.44
CA PHE A 180 9.47 2.50 -19.53
C PHE A 180 10.41 1.32 -19.83
N PRO A 181 11.73 1.50 -19.77
CA PRO A 181 12.68 0.41 -19.92
C PRO A 181 12.54 -0.61 -18.79
N GLU A 182 12.94 -1.86 -19.04
CA GLU A 182 12.95 -2.90 -18.02
C GLU A 182 14.02 -2.60 -16.94
N ALA A 183 13.83 -3.08 -15.71
CA ALA A 183 14.71 -2.76 -14.60
C ALA A 183 16.17 -3.14 -14.93
N PRO A 184 17.12 -2.19 -14.91
CA PRO A 184 18.50 -2.42 -15.37
C PRO A 184 19.21 -3.54 -14.61
N ARG A 185 18.89 -3.69 -13.32
CA ARG A 185 19.41 -4.75 -12.46
C ARG A 185 18.93 -6.15 -12.87
N TYR A 186 17.68 -6.29 -13.32
CA TYR A 186 17.14 -7.56 -13.83
C TYR A 186 17.80 -7.94 -15.17
N LEU A 187 18.04 -6.97 -16.04
CA LEU A 187 18.70 -7.18 -17.34
C LEU A 187 20.15 -7.70 -17.17
N LEU A 188 20.90 -7.15 -16.22
CA LEU A 188 22.28 -7.58 -15.92
C LEU A 188 22.35 -8.89 -15.15
N ILE A 189 21.55 -9.05 -14.09
CA ILE A 189 21.69 -10.16 -13.16
C ILE A 189 21.07 -11.46 -13.70
N GLU A 190 19.87 -11.38 -14.27
CA GLU A 190 19.09 -12.56 -14.65
C GLU A 190 19.11 -12.88 -16.15
N LYS A 191 19.15 -11.87 -17.03
CA LYS A 191 19.16 -12.11 -18.49
C LYS A 191 20.55 -12.11 -19.13
N ALA A 192 21.61 -11.70 -18.41
CA ALA A 192 22.99 -11.62 -18.91
C ALA A 192 23.12 -10.91 -20.28
N VAL A 193 22.29 -9.89 -20.52
CA VAL A 193 22.23 -9.18 -21.81
C VAL A 193 23.37 -8.15 -21.90
N LEU A 194 23.84 -7.95 -23.14
CA LEU A 194 24.88 -7.02 -23.58
C LEU A 194 24.83 -5.66 -22.86
N TYR A 195 25.98 -5.23 -22.33
CA TYR A 195 26.27 -3.95 -21.67
C TYR A 195 25.53 -2.72 -22.25
N CYS A 196 25.39 -2.67 -23.58
CA CYS A 196 24.71 -1.60 -24.32
C CYS A 196 23.24 -1.41 -23.93
N VAL A 197 22.48 -2.48 -23.67
CA VAL A 197 21.05 -2.40 -23.34
C VAL A 197 20.84 -1.86 -21.92
N CYS A 198 21.75 -2.19 -21.01
CA CYS A 198 21.71 -1.65 -19.65
C CYS A 198 22.05 -0.16 -19.61
N ILE A 199 23.03 0.29 -20.40
CA ILE A 199 23.34 1.71 -20.56
C ILE A 199 22.14 2.47 -21.12
N ALA A 200 21.51 1.95 -22.18
CA ALA A 200 20.33 2.58 -22.77
C ALA A 200 19.17 2.70 -21.76
N ALA A 201 18.94 1.67 -20.93
CA ALA A 201 17.94 1.71 -19.87
C ALA A 201 18.27 2.73 -18.78
N LEU A 202 19.53 2.83 -18.35
CA LEU A 202 19.99 3.82 -17.37
C LEU A 202 19.90 5.24 -17.91
N GLN A 203 20.30 5.46 -19.17
CA GLN A 203 20.20 6.76 -19.82
C GLN A 203 18.75 7.22 -20.01
N CYS A 204 17.84 6.28 -20.29
CA CYS A 204 16.42 6.56 -20.32
C CYS A 204 15.84 6.90 -18.92
N LEU A 205 16.34 6.26 -17.86
CA LEU A 205 15.81 6.43 -16.50
C LEU A 205 16.40 7.62 -15.74
N TRP A 206 17.69 7.91 -15.92
CA TRP A 206 18.46 8.90 -15.16
C TRP A 206 18.94 10.10 -16.01
N GLY A 207 18.79 10.04 -17.33
CA GLY A 207 19.20 11.09 -18.27
C GLY A 207 20.49 10.75 -19.05
N PRO A 208 20.91 11.62 -20.00
CA PRO A 208 22.15 11.40 -20.74
C PRO A 208 23.36 11.53 -19.81
N GLY A 209 24.17 10.47 -19.73
CA GLY A 209 25.36 10.41 -18.88
C GLY A 209 26.15 9.11 -19.06
N ASP A 210 27.36 9.07 -18.50
CA ASP A 210 28.20 7.88 -18.48
C ASP A 210 28.03 7.15 -17.14
N TYR A 211 27.39 5.98 -17.16
CA TYR A 211 27.02 5.20 -15.98
C TYR A 211 27.87 3.93 -15.82
N LYS A 212 29.12 3.95 -16.32
CA LYS A 212 30.00 2.75 -16.27
C LYS A 212 30.25 2.28 -14.85
N LEU A 213 30.47 3.22 -13.93
CA LEU A 213 30.83 2.93 -12.54
C LEU A 213 29.67 2.25 -11.79
N GLU A 214 28.43 2.71 -12.00
CA GLU A 214 27.24 2.06 -11.42
C GLU A 214 27.00 0.66 -11.99
N ILE A 215 27.33 0.45 -13.28
CA ILE A 215 27.25 -0.88 -13.90
C ILE A 215 28.31 -1.82 -13.31
N GLU A 216 29.55 -1.35 -13.15
CA GLU A 216 30.62 -2.12 -12.50
C GLU A 216 30.26 -2.49 -11.06
N GLU A 217 29.69 -1.57 -10.28
CA GLU A 217 29.17 -1.88 -8.94
C GLU A 217 28.09 -2.97 -8.97
N MET A 218 27.15 -2.92 -9.93
CA MET A 218 26.12 -3.95 -10.10
C MET A 218 26.71 -5.31 -10.51
N LEU A 219 27.78 -5.34 -11.32
CA LEU A 219 28.48 -6.56 -11.71
C LEU A 219 29.25 -7.18 -10.54
N VAL A 220 29.90 -6.36 -9.71
CA VAL A 220 30.56 -6.81 -8.48
C VAL A 220 29.55 -7.42 -7.51
N GLU A 221 28.38 -6.80 -7.34
CA GLU A 221 27.28 -7.39 -6.56
C GLU A 221 26.80 -8.72 -7.13
N GLN A 222 26.67 -8.83 -8.46
CA GLN A 222 26.28 -10.08 -9.11
C GLN A 222 27.32 -11.18 -8.86
N ALA A 223 28.61 -10.85 -8.95
CA ALA A 223 29.69 -11.80 -8.68
C ALA A 223 29.67 -12.28 -7.23
N ALA A 224 29.44 -11.37 -6.27
CA ALA A 224 29.25 -11.72 -4.86
C ALA A 224 28.02 -12.60 -4.63
N GLN A 225 26.90 -12.32 -5.33
CA GLN A 225 25.66 -13.10 -5.23
C GLN A 225 25.73 -14.48 -5.89
N LYS A 226 26.50 -14.63 -6.98
CA LYS A 226 26.69 -15.94 -7.65
C LYS A 226 27.42 -16.95 -6.76
N GLY A 227 28.23 -16.49 -5.81
CA GLY A 227 28.92 -17.34 -4.83
C GLY A 227 28.08 -17.72 -3.61
N GLU A 228 26.97 -17.03 -3.33
CA GLU A 228 26.09 -17.30 -2.19
C GLU A 228 24.82 -18.01 -2.61
N ARG A 229 24.60 -19.23 -2.10
CA ARG A 229 23.33 -19.95 -2.27
C ARG A 229 22.20 -19.14 -1.61
N SER A 230 21.09 -18.93 -2.33
CA SER A 230 19.86 -18.39 -1.78
C SER A 230 19.43 -19.24 -0.56
N LYS A 231 19.59 -18.68 0.65
CA LYS A 231 19.14 -19.32 1.89
C LYS A 231 17.62 -19.45 1.89
N THR A 232 17.13 -20.62 2.29
CA THR A 232 15.71 -20.90 2.47
C THR A 232 15.20 -20.18 3.72
N LEU A 233 13.90 -19.88 3.83
CA LEU A 233 13.34 -19.19 5.02
C LEU A 233 13.69 -19.89 6.34
N LEU A 234 13.67 -21.22 6.34
CA LEU A 234 14.06 -22.04 7.48
C LEU A 234 15.55 -21.92 7.83
N GLU A 235 16.42 -21.83 6.82
CA GLU A 235 17.86 -21.65 7.00
C GLU A 235 18.18 -20.25 7.54
N LEU A 236 17.47 -19.23 7.04
CA LEU A 236 17.54 -17.85 7.53
C LEU A 236 17.14 -17.74 9.01
N LEU A 237 16.05 -18.40 9.42
CA LEU A 237 15.60 -18.40 10.82
C LEU A 237 16.58 -19.13 11.75
N ARG A 238 17.28 -20.14 11.24
CA ARG A 238 18.24 -20.94 12.01
C ARG A 238 19.58 -20.22 12.18
N ASP A 239 19.98 -19.42 11.19
CA ASP A 239 21.26 -18.72 11.14
C ASP A 239 21.41 -17.69 12.27
N GLN A 240 22.42 -17.89 13.12
CA GLN A 240 22.69 -17.07 14.30
C GLN A 240 23.14 -15.65 13.92
N SER A 241 23.80 -15.47 12.77
CA SER A 241 24.42 -14.21 12.36
C SER A 241 23.40 -13.11 12.02
N VAL A 242 22.21 -13.50 11.56
CA VAL A 242 21.14 -12.60 11.14
C VAL A 242 20.00 -12.48 12.17
N ARG A 243 20.09 -13.16 13.32
CA ARG A 243 18.99 -13.19 14.32
C ARG A 243 18.58 -11.80 14.79
N TRP A 244 19.52 -10.90 15.04
CA TRP A 244 19.20 -9.53 15.46
C TRP A 244 18.54 -8.72 14.35
N GLN A 245 18.93 -8.95 13.08
CA GLN A 245 18.28 -8.32 11.93
C GLN A 245 16.85 -8.87 11.76
N LEU A 246 16.66 -10.18 11.88
CA LEU A 246 15.35 -10.83 11.83
C LEU A 246 14.45 -10.39 12.98
N LEU A 247 14.98 -10.26 14.19
CA LEU A 247 14.24 -9.74 15.34
C LEU A 247 13.81 -8.30 15.09
N THR A 248 14.68 -7.46 14.54
CA THR A 248 14.34 -6.06 14.20
C THR A 248 13.27 -6.01 13.11
N ILE A 249 13.36 -6.84 12.08
CA ILE A 249 12.35 -6.93 11.00
C ILE A 249 11.03 -7.43 11.57
N LYS A 250 11.02 -8.52 12.35
CA LYS A 250 9.84 -9.07 13.02
C LYS A 250 9.19 -8.03 13.92
N ASN A 251 9.98 -7.35 14.74
CA ASN A 251 9.50 -6.31 15.66
C ASN A 251 8.86 -5.15 14.88
N ARG A 252 9.49 -4.70 13.78
CA ARG A 252 8.89 -3.69 12.90
C ARG A 252 7.63 -4.17 12.20
N PHE A 253 7.56 -5.44 11.78
CA PHE A 253 6.37 -5.97 11.12
C PHE A 253 5.21 -6.22 12.08
N LEU A 254 5.49 -6.46 13.36
CA LEU A 254 4.47 -6.71 14.39
C LEU A 254 3.95 -5.42 15.02
N ILE A 255 4.85 -4.47 15.33
CA ILE A 255 4.50 -3.25 16.09
C ILE A 255 4.01 -2.12 15.17
N LEU A 256 4.67 -1.88 14.03
CA LEU A 256 4.40 -0.70 13.20
C LEU A 256 3.00 -0.72 12.53
N PRO A 257 2.46 -1.87 12.06
CA PRO A 257 1.11 -1.92 11.50
C PRO A 257 -0.01 -1.77 12.54
N PHE A 258 0.26 -2.10 13.80
CA PHE A 258 -0.73 -1.97 14.87
C PHE A 258 -0.99 -0.51 15.26
N LEU A 259 -0.01 0.38 15.08
CA LEU A 259 -0.06 1.75 15.61
C LEU A 259 -0.63 2.79 14.63
N PHE A 260 -0.32 2.73 13.32
CA PHE A 260 -0.64 3.85 12.40
C PHE A 260 -1.70 3.56 11.32
N PRO A 261 -1.62 2.45 10.54
CA PRO A 261 -2.60 2.18 9.48
C PRO A 261 -4.00 1.87 10.00
N GLN A 262 -4.11 1.21 11.16
CA GLN A 262 -5.38 0.69 11.68
C GLN A 262 -6.34 1.81 12.13
N ILE A 263 -5.79 2.86 12.76
CA ILE A 263 -6.57 4.05 13.19
C ILE A 263 -7.22 4.72 11.99
N SER A 264 -6.54 4.74 10.85
CA SER A 264 -7.05 5.37 9.63
C SER A 264 -8.12 4.56 8.91
N VAL A 265 -8.12 3.23 9.10
CA VAL A 265 -9.12 2.31 8.54
C VAL A 265 -10.41 2.34 9.36
N PHE A 266 -10.28 2.40 10.68
CA PHE A 266 -11.42 2.44 11.60
C PHE A 266 -11.75 3.84 12.13
N SER A 267 -11.14 4.90 11.58
CA SER A 267 -11.31 6.28 12.06
C SER A 267 -12.77 6.68 12.12
N PHE A 268 -13.56 6.27 11.11
CA PHE A 268 -14.99 6.55 11.06
C PHE A 268 -15.73 5.97 12.27
N SER A 269 -15.51 4.69 12.58
CA SER A 269 -16.14 4.02 13.72
C SER A 269 -15.63 4.57 15.05
N ILE A 270 -14.33 4.84 15.17
CA ILE A 270 -13.73 5.39 16.40
C ILE A 270 -14.32 6.78 16.70
N PHE A 271 -14.42 7.66 15.70
CA PHE A 271 -15.01 8.98 15.89
C PHE A 271 -16.52 8.95 16.11
N GLN A 272 -17.21 7.96 15.54
CA GLN A 272 -18.62 7.74 15.80
C GLN A 272 -18.86 7.34 17.27
N GLU A 273 -18.10 6.39 17.78
CA GLU A 273 -18.13 5.98 19.20
C GLU A 273 -17.70 7.12 20.15
N ALA A 274 -16.81 8.00 19.69
CA ALA A 274 -16.42 9.20 20.43
C ALA A 274 -17.52 10.30 20.48
N GLY A 275 -18.69 10.08 19.88
CA GLY A 275 -19.83 11.00 19.92
C GLY A 275 -19.75 12.16 18.91
N ILE A 276 -18.85 12.10 17.91
CA ILE A 276 -18.78 13.11 16.85
C ILE A 276 -19.95 12.88 15.87
N SER A 277 -20.62 13.96 15.46
CA SER A 277 -21.73 13.87 14.51
C SER A 277 -21.28 13.28 13.17
N ILE A 278 -22.08 12.40 12.58
CA ILE A 278 -21.76 11.61 11.37
C ILE A 278 -21.30 12.50 10.21
N ASP A 279 -21.91 13.68 10.07
CA ASP A 279 -21.58 14.64 9.01
C ASP A 279 -20.18 15.24 9.18
N LYS A 280 -19.71 15.40 10.43
CA LYS A 280 -18.40 15.98 10.77
C LYS A 280 -17.28 14.94 10.74
N ILE A 281 -17.57 13.65 10.92
CA ILE A 281 -16.55 12.58 10.96
C ILE A 281 -15.70 12.55 9.67
N ARG A 282 -16.31 12.79 8.51
CA ARG A 282 -15.60 12.84 7.22
C ARG A 282 -14.57 13.97 7.17
N TYR A 283 -14.91 15.15 7.70
CA TYR A 283 -14.02 16.31 7.80
C TYR A 283 -12.88 16.08 8.81
N VAL A 284 -13.18 15.45 9.96
CA VAL A 284 -12.15 15.09 10.95
C VAL A 284 -11.17 14.06 10.37
N THR A 285 -11.67 13.09 9.61
CA THR A 285 -10.85 12.07 8.92
C THR A 285 -9.95 12.70 7.84
N LEU A 286 -10.42 13.74 7.14
CA LEU A 286 -9.60 14.54 6.22
C LEU A 286 -8.44 15.22 6.96
N GLY A 287 -8.69 15.76 8.16
CA GLY A 287 -7.67 16.35 9.02
C GLY A 287 -6.54 15.36 9.38
N LEU A 288 -6.87 14.09 9.61
CA LEU A 288 -5.87 13.03 9.79
C LEU A 288 -5.01 12.78 8.53
N GLY A 289 -5.58 12.94 7.34
CA GLY A 289 -4.82 12.84 6.08
C GLY A 289 -3.86 14.01 5.90
N VAL A 290 -4.30 15.22 6.26
CA VAL A 290 -3.46 16.43 6.21
C VAL A 290 -2.29 16.32 7.18
N SER A 291 -2.53 15.87 8.42
CA SER A 291 -1.45 15.69 9.40
C SER A 291 -0.42 14.67 8.93
N GLU A 292 -0.84 13.56 8.32
CA GLU A 292 0.07 12.55 7.77
C GLU A 292 0.94 13.09 6.63
N ILE A 293 0.39 13.94 5.76
CA ILE A 293 1.17 14.60 4.71
C ILE A 293 2.21 15.56 5.32
N LEU A 294 1.79 16.40 6.27
CA LEU A 294 2.69 17.33 6.95
C LEU A 294 3.83 16.59 7.67
N THR A 295 3.53 15.49 8.37
CA THR A 295 4.54 14.64 9.02
C THR A 295 5.50 14.00 8.01
N ASN A 296 5.00 13.57 6.84
CA ASN A 296 5.89 13.04 5.81
C ASN A 296 6.81 14.11 5.23
N PHE A 297 6.32 15.34 5.00
CA PHE A 297 7.16 16.45 4.54
C PHE A 297 8.22 16.85 5.57
N THR A 298 7.88 16.93 6.85
CA THR A 298 8.87 17.23 7.90
C THR A 298 9.89 16.11 8.06
N CYS A 299 9.48 14.85 7.89
CA CYS A 299 10.39 13.70 7.87
C CYS A 299 11.36 13.76 6.67
N VAL A 300 10.89 14.20 5.50
CA VAL A 300 11.74 14.43 4.30
C VAL A 300 12.78 15.50 4.57
N SER A 301 12.40 16.66 5.07
CA SER A 301 13.37 17.72 5.37
C SER A 301 14.38 17.29 6.42
N SER A 302 13.95 16.55 7.45
CA SER A 302 14.84 16.06 8.51
C SER A 302 15.78 14.95 8.03
N THR A 303 15.36 14.09 7.11
CA THR A 303 16.21 13.02 6.55
C THR A 303 17.31 13.58 5.65
N VAL A 304 17.07 14.72 5.00
CA VAL A 304 18.10 15.44 4.23
C VAL A 304 19.15 16.06 5.17
N HIS A 305 18.78 16.36 6.42
CA HIS A 305 19.64 17.07 7.38
C HIS A 305 20.25 16.17 8.48
N GLN A 306 19.65 15.00 8.77
CA GLN A 306 20.03 14.11 9.87
C GLN A 306 20.10 12.63 9.44
N ASN A 307 20.91 11.85 10.14
CA ASN A 307 21.04 10.41 9.94
C ASN A 307 19.70 9.67 10.21
N ILE A 308 19.32 8.76 9.30
CA ILE A 308 18.06 7.97 9.35
C ILE A 308 17.84 7.27 10.71
N LYS A 309 18.92 6.85 11.38
CA LYS A 309 18.85 6.19 12.70
C LYS A 309 18.27 7.10 13.80
N ASN A 310 18.56 8.40 13.75
CA ASN A 310 18.09 9.36 14.75
C ASN A 310 16.59 9.65 14.58
N ILE A 311 16.10 9.68 13.34
CA ILE A 311 14.68 9.90 13.02
C ILE A 311 13.81 8.73 13.51
N PHE A 312 14.30 7.50 13.36
CA PHE A 312 13.62 6.32 13.89
C PHE A 312 13.61 6.27 15.42
N ALA A 313 14.69 6.71 16.08
CA ALA A 313 14.74 6.78 17.54
C ALA A 313 13.76 7.82 18.10
N LEU A 314 13.68 9.00 17.47
CA LEU A 314 12.74 10.07 17.85
C LEU A 314 11.28 9.65 17.67
N SER A 315 10.92 9.03 16.55
CA SER A 315 9.54 8.58 16.30
C SER A 315 9.07 7.46 17.24
N LEU A 316 9.97 6.55 17.65
CA LEU A 316 9.68 5.56 18.70
C LEU A 316 9.56 6.22 20.07
N PHE A 317 10.39 7.21 20.37
CA PHE A 317 10.36 7.95 21.63
C PHE A 317 9.07 8.74 21.79
N ASP A 318 8.67 9.52 20.78
CA ASP A 318 7.42 10.28 20.78
C ASP A 318 6.20 9.36 20.94
N CYS A 319 6.16 8.23 20.22
CA CYS A 319 5.03 7.30 20.28
C CYS A 319 4.89 6.62 21.65
N VAL A 320 6.00 6.34 22.34
CA VAL A 320 6.00 5.73 23.68
C VAL A 320 5.65 6.76 24.76
N TYR A 321 6.05 8.01 24.60
CA TYR A 321 5.86 9.05 25.62
C TYR A 321 4.56 9.87 25.47
N THR A 322 3.99 10.01 24.27
CA THR A 322 2.72 10.76 24.09
C THR A 322 1.46 9.88 24.20
N GLY A 323 1.56 8.57 23.97
CA GLY A 323 0.43 7.63 24.11
C GLY A 323 -0.26 7.63 25.49
N PRO A 324 0.47 7.67 26.63
CA PRO A 324 -0.15 7.68 27.96
C PRO A 324 -0.80 9.02 28.34
N SER A 325 -0.39 10.11 27.71
CA SER A 325 -0.81 11.48 28.06
C SER A 325 -2.19 11.84 27.53
N PHE A 326 -2.58 11.27 26.38
CA PHE A 326 -3.88 11.51 25.75
C PHE A 326 -5.02 10.77 26.46
N LEU A 327 -4.75 9.60 27.05
CA LEU A 327 -5.74 8.80 27.81
C LEU A 327 -6.10 9.38 29.19
N LYS A 328 -5.26 10.27 29.75
CA LYS A 328 -5.55 10.91 31.04
C LYS A 328 -6.53 12.09 30.94
N HIS A 329 -6.73 12.67 29.77
CA HIS A 329 -7.59 13.85 29.61
C HIS A 329 -9.04 13.53 29.25
N THR A 330 -9.36 12.29 28.84
CA THR A 330 -10.73 11.86 28.52
C THR A 330 -11.51 11.28 29.70
N HIS A 331 -10.90 11.21 30.90
CA HIS A 331 -11.50 10.66 32.12
C HIS A 331 -11.62 11.71 33.24
N LYS A 332 -12.06 12.94 32.92
CA LYS A 332 -12.65 13.82 33.94
C LYS A 332 -14.18 13.66 33.89
N PRO A 333 -14.79 12.96 34.85
CA PRO A 333 -16.25 12.99 34.99
C PRO A 333 -16.64 14.39 35.47
N ASN A 334 -17.58 15.01 34.75
CA ASN A 334 -18.48 16.00 35.33
C ASN A 334 -19.82 15.30 35.56
#